data_AF-A0A5K0WG52-F1
#
_entry.id   AF-A0A5K0WG52-F1
#
_cell.length_a   1.000
_cell.length_b   1.000
_cell.length_c   1.000
_cell.angle_alpha   90.00
_cell.angle_beta   90.00
_cell.angle_gamma   90.00
#
_symmetry.space_group_name_H-M   'P 1'
#
loop_
_entity.id
_entity.type
_entity.pdbx_description
1 polymer ?
#
loop_
_entity_poly.entity_id
_entity_poly.type
_entity_poly.pdbx_seq_one_letter_code
_entity_poly.pdbx_strand_id
1 'polypeptide(L)'
;YLGFRKTILLDRKKLVEFLDLRQNGTLSWEEFVVAVRQMHRQRMGQPVLRRIVPDRPKEEDYFYANPQECLCYTSNCEANNISASDF
;
A
#
# COMPACT_ATOMS: atom_id res chain seq x y z
N TYR A 1 -2.16 -18.67 -8.82
CA TYR A 1 -1.30 -17.46 -8.77
C TYR A 1 -1.69 -16.57 -9.96
N LEU A 2 -2.43 -15.47 -9.74
CA LEU A 2 -3.00 -14.63 -10.81
C LEU A 2 -2.00 -13.63 -11.42
N GLY A 3 -0.70 -13.92 -11.39
CA GLY A 3 0.31 -13.03 -11.98
C GLY A 3 0.61 -11.78 -11.13
N PHE A 4 0.45 -11.83 -9.82
CA PHE A 4 0.88 -10.75 -8.93
C PHE A 4 2.36 -10.41 -9.19
N ARG A 5 2.64 -9.15 -9.54
CA ARG A 5 4.00 -8.65 -9.69
C ARG A 5 4.47 -8.10 -8.34
N LYS A 6 5.69 -8.43 -7.96
CA LYS A 6 6.29 -7.95 -6.72
C LYS A 6 6.42 -6.43 -6.77
N THR A 7 5.64 -5.73 -5.95
CA THR A 7 5.68 -4.26 -5.82
C THR A 7 6.33 -3.85 -4.50
N ILE A 8 6.66 -2.58 -4.34
CA ILE A 8 7.14 -1.98 -3.10
C ILE A 8 6.03 -1.09 -2.55
N LEU A 9 5.75 -1.20 -1.25
CA LEU A 9 4.85 -0.29 -0.54
C LEU A 9 5.62 0.98 -0.15
N LEU A 10 5.48 2.02 -0.95
CA LEU A 10 6.25 3.25 -0.81
C LEU A 10 5.93 4.00 0.50
N ASP A 11 6.97 4.41 1.24
CA ASP A 11 6.84 5.42 2.30
C ASP A 11 7.01 6.82 1.71
N ARG A 12 5.90 7.45 1.34
CA ARG A 12 5.95 8.74 0.62
C ARG A 12 6.52 9.86 1.48
N LYS A 13 6.20 9.90 2.77
CA LYS A 13 6.66 10.97 3.66
C LYS A 13 8.17 10.91 3.82
N LYS A 14 8.69 9.73 4.19
CA LYS A 14 10.13 9.56 4.32
C LYS A 14 10.89 9.67 3.00
N LEU A 15 10.28 9.26 1.88
CA LEU A 15 10.91 9.47 0.58
C LEU A 15 11.10 10.96 0.29
N VAL A 16 10.09 11.79 0.57
CA VAL A 16 10.19 13.25 0.41
C VAL A 16 11.29 13.81 1.31
N GLU A 17 11.38 13.38 2.58
CA GLU A 17 12.47 13.80 3.48
C GLU A 17 13.86 13.47 2.91
N PHE A 18 14.05 12.28 2.35
CA PHE A 18 15.32 11.91 1.71
C PHE A 18 15.59 12.66 0.41
N LEU A 19 14.56 13.00 -0.36
CA LEU A 19 14.69 13.84 -1.55
C LEU A 19 15.15 15.25 -1.18
N ASP A 20 14.57 15.84 -0.13
CA ASP A 20 14.96 17.17 0.36
C ASP A 20 16.41 17.18 0.84
N LEU A 21 16.82 16.17 1.61
CA LEU A 21 18.21 16.02 2.07
C LEU A 21 19.21 15.83 0.92
N ARG A 22 18.82 15.10 -0.14
CA ARG A 22 19.63 15.01 -1.35
C ARG A 22 19.66 16.37 -2.05
N GLN A 23 18.53 17.04 -2.23
CA GLN A 23 18.48 18.33 -2.92
C GLN A 23 19.31 19.41 -2.20
N ASN A 24 19.35 19.39 -0.87
CA ASN A 24 20.19 20.24 -0.04
C ASN A 24 21.68 19.82 -0.02
N GLY A 25 22.04 18.72 -0.68
CA GLY A 25 23.41 18.21 -0.73
C GLY A 25 23.89 17.51 0.55
N THR A 26 23.02 17.33 1.54
CA THR A 26 23.32 16.64 2.80
C THR A 26 23.56 15.14 2.60
N LEU A 27 22.85 14.52 1.64
CA LEU A 27 23.06 13.13 1.23
C LEU A 27 23.75 13.07 -0.13
N SER A 28 24.77 12.23 -0.26
CA SER A 28 25.27 11.79 -1.57
C SER A 28 24.24 10.91 -2.27
N TRP A 29 24.44 10.69 -3.57
CA TRP A 29 23.58 9.79 -4.34
C TRP A 29 23.63 8.34 -3.80
N GLU A 30 24.81 7.87 -3.39
CA GLU A 30 25.01 6.52 -2.88
C GLU A 30 24.31 6.31 -1.53
N GLU A 31 24.44 7.28 -0.62
CA GLU A 31 23.76 7.25 0.68
C GLU A 31 22.23 7.33 0.51
N PHE A 32 21.74 8.15 -0.42
CA PHE A 32 20.32 8.21 -0.76
C PHE A 32 19.80 6.85 -1.24
N VAL A 33 20.51 6.19 -2.17
CA VAL A 33 20.12 4.87 -2.68
C VAL A 33 20.09 3.83 -1.56
N VAL A 34 21.09 3.82 -0.68
CA VAL A 34 21.15 2.90 0.46
C VAL A 34 20.00 3.18 1.43
N ALA A 35 19.73 4.43 1.77
CA ALA A 35 18.66 4.84 2.67
C ALA A 35 17.28 4.42 2.13
N VAL A 36 17.01 4.67 0.85
CA VAL A 36 15.74 4.27 0.20
C VAL A 36 15.58 2.75 0.20
N ARG A 37 16.65 1.98 -0.10
CA ARG A 37 16.62 0.51 -0.06
C ARG A 37 16.39 -0.02 1.35
N GLN A 38 17.08 0.53 2.34
CA GLN A 38 16.97 0.14 3.75
C GLN A 38 15.54 0.38 4.26
N MET A 39 14.99 1.55 3.98
CA MET A 39 13.64 1.94 4.38
C MET A 39 12.55 1.04 3.80
N HIS A 40 12.74 0.56 2.57
CA HIS A 40 11.76 -0.29 1.89
C HIS A 40 12.04 -1.80 1.98
N ARG A 41 13.10 -2.23 2.68
CA ARG A 41 13.56 -3.63 2.72
C ARG A 41 12.47 -4.62 3.12
N GLN A 42 11.60 -4.23 4.04
CA GLN A 42 10.49 -5.04 4.56
C GLN A 42 9.11 -4.54 4.08
N ARG A 43 9.08 -3.57 3.17
CA ARG A 43 7.85 -2.96 2.64
C ARG A 43 7.56 -3.49 1.25
N MET A 44 7.41 -4.79 1.14
CA MET A 44 6.98 -5.40 -0.12
C MET A 44 5.46 -5.35 -0.20
N GLY A 45 4.93 -4.95 -1.36
CA GLY A 45 3.51 -5.02 -1.62
C GLY A 45 3.05 -6.47 -1.53
N GLN A 46 1.94 -6.68 -0.83
CA GLN A 46 1.25 -7.95 -0.74
C GLN A 46 -0.25 -7.68 -0.90
N PRO A 47 -1.04 -8.67 -1.33
CA PRO A 47 -2.49 -8.57 -1.26
C PRO A 47 -2.89 -8.26 0.19
N VAL A 48 -3.65 -7.18 0.39
CA VAL A 48 -4.11 -6.74 1.71
C VAL A 48 -5.55 -6.25 1.59
N LEU A 49 -6.33 -6.38 2.66
CA LEU A 49 -7.66 -5.76 2.71
C LEU A 49 -7.52 -4.24 2.66
N ARG A 50 -8.41 -3.58 1.92
CA ARG A 50 -8.45 -2.12 1.82
C ARG A 50 -8.55 -1.51 3.21
N ARG A 51 -7.67 -0.56 3.52
CA ARG A 51 -7.82 0.27 4.72
C ARG A 51 -8.84 1.38 4.46
N ILE A 52 -9.92 1.36 5.22
CA ILE A 52 -10.95 2.41 5.26
C ILE A 52 -10.61 3.33 6.43
N VAL A 53 -10.61 4.64 6.19
CA VAL A 53 -10.38 5.67 7.22
C VAL A 53 -11.58 6.61 7.15
N PRO A 54 -12.63 6.39 7.96
CA PRO A 54 -13.93 7.06 7.82
C PRO A 54 -13.82 8.59 7.76
N ASP A 55 -12.97 9.18 8.59
CA ASP A 55 -12.82 10.63 8.71
C ASP A 55 -11.86 11.22 7.67
N ARG A 56 -11.14 10.38 6.90
CA ARG A 56 -10.12 10.80 5.94
C ARG A 56 -10.12 9.91 4.70
N PRO A 57 -11.16 10.01 3.85
CA PRO A 57 -11.29 9.20 2.63
C PRO A 57 -10.12 9.38 1.65
N LYS A 58 -9.39 10.51 1.72
CA LYS A 58 -8.18 10.77 0.92
C LYS A 58 -6.94 10.02 1.41
N GLU A 59 -6.96 9.50 2.64
CA GLU A 59 -5.89 8.67 3.23
C GLU A 59 -6.17 7.17 3.08
N GLU A 60 -7.31 6.79 2.50
CA GLU A 60 -7.59 5.41 2.12
C GLU A 60 -6.65 4.93 1.01
N ASP A 61 -6.50 3.61 0.93
CA ASP A 61 -5.72 2.99 -0.14
C ASP A 61 -6.29 3.37 -1.51
N TYR A 62 -5.38 3.65 -2.46
CA TYR A 62 -5.75 3.96 -3.83
C TYR A 62 -6.63 2.86 -4.42
N PHE A 63 -7.59 3.22 -5.27
CA PHE A 63 -8.43 2.25 -5.98
C PHE A 63 -7.63 1.14 -6.68
N TYR A 64 -6.42 1.46 -7.17
CA TYR A 64 -5.49 0.52 -7.80
C TYR A 64 -4.47 -0.14 -6.86
N ALA A 65 -4.64 -0.05 -5.54
CA ALA A 65 -3.68 -0.56 -4.55
C ALA A 65 -3.59 -2.11 -4.48
N ASN A 66 -4.14 -2.83 -5.45
CA ASN A 66 -4.29 -4.29 -5.46
C ASN A 66 -4.84 -4.81 -4.11
N PRO A 67 -6.00 -4.31 -3.66
CA PRO A 67 -6.68 -4.90 -2.53
C PRO A 67 -6.96 -6.38 -2.81
N GLN A 68 -6.84 -7.22 -1.80
CA GLN A 68 -7.20 -8.63 -1.90
C GLN A 68 -8.74 -8.71 -1.98
N GLU A 69 -9.28 -8.62 -3.18
CA GLU A 69 -10.70 -8.80 -3.44
C GLU A 69 -10.99 -10.29 -3.67
N CYS A 70 -12.06 -10.81 -3.06
CA CYS A 70 -12.51 -12.17 -3.30
C CYS A 70 -13.00 -12.28 -4.74
N LEU A 71 -12.16 -12.80 -5.64
CA LEU A 71 -12.61 -13.20 -6.96
C LEU A 71 -13.40 -14.51 -6.83
N CYS A 72 -14.73 -14.42 -6.81
CA CYS A 72 -15.56 -15.62 -6.86
C CYS A 72 -15.53 -16.21 -8.26
N TYR A 73 -15.04 -17.44 -8.35
CA TYR A 73 -14.97 -18.19 -9.61
C TYR A 73 -16.23 -19.03 -9.88
N THR A 74 -17.21 -18.99 -8.97
CA THR A 74 -18.51 -19.64 -9.12
C THR A 74 -19.61 -18.71 -8.62
N SER A 75 -20.83 -18.89 -9.12
CA SER A 75 -21.99 -18.02 -8.90
C SER A 75 -22.46 -17.85 -7.45
N ASN A 76 -21.82 -18.46 -6.46
CA ASN A 76 -22.10 -18.24 -5.04
C ASN A 76 -20.92 -17.54 -4.35
N CYS A 77 -20.78 -16.23 -4.57
CA CYS A 77 -20.31 -15.37 -3.49
C CYS A 77 -21.45 -15.26 -2.47
N GLU A 78 -21.57 -16.19 -1.53
CA GLU A 78 -22.46 -15.97 -0.40
C GLU A 78 -21.81 -14.92 0.50
N ALA A 79 -22.25 -13.67 0.32
CA ALA A 79 -22.13 -12.66 1.35
C ALA A 79 -22.81 -13.23 2.60
N ASN A 80 -22.01 -13.72 3.55
CA ASN A 80 -22.53 -14.18 4.83
C ASN A 80 -23.41 -13.08 5.42
N ASN A 81 -24.66 -13.45 5.64
CA ASN A 81 -25.74 -12.63 6.16
C ASN A 81 -25.28 -11.75 7.33
N ILE A 82 -25.13 -10.45 7.09
CA ILE A 82 -25.30 -9.45 8.12
C ILE A 82 -26.55 -8.69 7.69
N SER A 83 -27.71 -9.05 8.25
CA SER A 83 -28.91 -8.26 8.07
C SER A 83 -28.65 -6.88 8.68
N ALA A 84 -28.87 -5.84 7.88
CA ALA A 84 -28.91 -4.45 8.34
C ALA A 84 -30.19 -4.22 9.18
N SER A 85 -30.31 -4.94 10.29
CA SER A 85 -31.34 -4.80 11.31
C SER A 85 -30.77 -4.78 12.73
N ASP A 86 -29.47 -4.98 12.90
CA ASP A 86 -28.77 -4.85 14.19
C ASP A 86 -27.68 -3.78 14.05
N PHE A 87 -28.08 -2.51 13.89
CA PHE A 87 -27.48 -1.26 14.40
C PHE A 87 -28.14 -0.04 13.74
#